data_AF-A0A3D8HR27-F1
#
_entry.id   AF-A0A3D8HR27-F1
#
_cell.length_a   1.000
_cell.length_b   1.000
_cell.length_c   1.000
_cell.angle_alpha   90.00
_cell.angle_beta   90.00
_cell.angle_gamma   90.00
#
_symmetry.space_group_name_H-M   'P 1'
#
loop_
_entity.id
_entity.type
_entity.pdbx_description
1 polymer ?
#
loop_
_entity_poly.entity_id
_entity_poly.type
_entity_poly.pdbx_seq_one_letter_code
_entity_poly.pdbx_strand_id
1 'polypeptide(L)'
;MGSITPLQQVQGAVITQNEGKAKALEYLNSMNLKLPVSQQEQFIELCSSLCLNPFKREIYAVPYGSRFNIIIGFEVYLKKADATGKCQGWKAWTEGSLETNNLKGCIEIYRADYIHPFYHEVDYDEYKQEFFKDGNLVRGFWQNKPKTMIKKVAIAQGFRFAFPNDFKEMPFIEEELQGAGNEVEHQAEIIDSEPTNLSDIQKALQPLGITLVVDGKTATPQGSAVFHNSALLKSLGFTYNASIKKWQHNNIVQDSNKSAENSILDAVVETLNEQPVHHKTMQEIASFEALEKHLESLGVKIEIVENPKGTYFGKISNVQSAQEEAIKALGGVDRGNGIYALSIDELYKEHKAQKKAIQEPELPF
;
A
#
# COMPACT_ATOMS: atom_id res chain seq x y z
N MET A 1 10.41 37.80 26.08
CA MET A 1 9.91 36.65 25.30
C MET A 1 10.04 35.43 26.18
N GLY A 2 8.96 34.73 26.50
CA GLY A 2 8.99 33.58 27.39
C GLY A 2 9.72 32.41 26.72
N SER A 3 10.89 32.04 27.24
CA SER A 3 11.63 30.86 26.82
C SER A 3 10.85 29.60 27.21
N ILE A 4 10.38 28.86 26.21
CA ILE A 4 9.65 27.59 26.38
C ILE A 4 10.60 26.58 27.05
N THR A 5 10.17 26.01 28.16
CA THR A 5 10.96 25.06 28.95
C THR A 5 11.16 23.72 28.20
N PRO A 6 12.29 23.01 28.36
CA PRO A 6 12.57 21.75 27.66
C PRO A 6 11.46 20.68 27.81
N LEU A 7 10.79 20.63 28.97
CA LEU A 7 9.67 19.72 29.22
C LEU A 7 8.44 20.00 28.35
N GLN A 8 8.14 21.26 28.03
CA GLN A 8 7.02 21.64 27.16
C GLN A 8 7.32 21.32 25.69
N GLN A 9 8.58 21.43 25.27
CA GLN A 9 8.98 21.03 23.91
C GLN A 9 8.89 19.51 23.72
N VAL A 10 9.30 18.72 24.72
CA VAL A 10 9.19 17.25 24.68
C VAL A 10 7.72 16.82 24.66
N GLN A 11 6.86 17.40 25.50
CA GLN A 11 5.42 17.10 25.47
C GLN A 11 4.77 17.49 24.14
N GLY A 12 5.10 18.66 23.58
CA GLY A 12 4.58 19.09 22.27
C GLY A 12 4.98 18.15 21.14
N ALA A 13 6.26 17.74 21.10
CA ALA A 13 6.77 16.81 20.09
C ALA A 13 6.10 15.42 20.18
N VAL A 14 5.89 14.90 21.39
CA VAL A 14 5.21 13.61 21.62
C VAL A 14 3.75 13.67 21.16
N ILE A 15 3.06 14.79 21.40
CA ILE A 15 1.67 14.99 20.93
C ILE A 15 1.62 14.98 19.39
N THR A 16 2.50 15.71 18.71
CA THR A 16 2.52 15.78 17.24
C THR A 16 2.89 14.46 16.57
N GLN A 17 3.78 13.67 17.18
CA GLN A 17 4.11 12.33 16.68
C GLN A 17 2.92 11.37 16.78
N ASN A 18 2.20 11.41 17.91
CA ASN A 18 0.98 10.62 18.10
C ASN A 18 -0.13 11.02 17.11
N GLU A 19 -0.25 12.30 16.77
CA GLU A 19 -1.17 12.78 15.72
C GLU A 19 -0.79 12.26 14.32
N GLY A 20 0.50 12.27 13.97
CA GLY A 20 1.01 11.74 12.70
C GLY A 20 0.70 10.26 12.53
N LYS A 21 0.95 9.46 13.57
CA LYS A 21 0.59 8.02 13.61
C LYS A 21 -0.91 7.79 13.45
N ALA A 22 -1.74 8.52 14.20
CA ALA A 22 -3.20 8.38 14.13
C ALA A 22 -3.73 8.69 12.72
N LYS A 23 -3.22 9.76 12.09
CA LYS A 23 -3.61 10.14 10.72
C LYS A 23 -3.12 9.16 9.67
N ALA A 24 -1.96 8.53 9.86
CA ALA A 24 -1.47 7.47 8.97
C ALA A 24 -2.37 6.23 9.00
N LEU A 25 -2.78 5.78 10.19
CA LEU A 25 -3.71 4.66 10.36
C LEU A 25 -5.07 4.96 9.75
N GLU A 26 -5.63 6.16 10.03
CA GLU A 26 -6.88 6.62 9.42
C GLU A 26 -6.79 6.64 7.89
N TYR A 27 -5.66 7.12 7.35
CA TYR A 27 -5.42 7.16 5.91
C TYR A 27 -5.37 5.77 5.29
N LEU A 28 -4.55 4.85 5.83
CA LEU A 28 -4.43 3.49 5.31
C LEU A 28 -5.77 2.76 5.29
N ASN A 29 -6.56 2.89 6.37
CA ASN A 29 -7.88 2.29 6.48
C ASN A 29 -8.88 2.93 5.49
N SER A 30 -8.93 4.27 5.41
CA SER A 30 -9.86 4.99 4.53
C SER A 30 -9.57 4.77 3.04
N MET A 31 -8.32 4.50 2.69
CA MET A 31 -7.89 4.29 1.31
C MET A 31 -7.96 2.83 0.87
N ASN A 32 -8.35 1.91 1.78
CA ASN A 32 -8.38 0.46 1.55
C ASN A 32 -7.09 -0.07 0.89
N LEU A 33 -5.94 0.46 1.31
CA LEU A 33 -4.64 0.11 0.72
C LEU A 33 -4.22 -1.28 1.20
N LYS A 34 -4.32 -2.28 0.32
CA LYS A 34 -3.88 -3.65 0.56
C LYS A 34 -2.35 -3.78 0.53
N LEU A 35 -1.69 -3.21 1.54
CA LEU A 35 -0.24 -3.27 1.69
C LEU A 35 0.14 -4.36 2.70
N PRO A 36 1.28 -5.08 2.52
CA PRO A 36 1.90 -5.89 3.57
C PRO A 36 2.10 -5.09 4.86
N VAL A 37 1.97 -5.76 6.01
CA VAL A 37 2.06 -5.13 7.35
C VAL A 37 3.36 -4.32 7.50
N SER A 38 4.49 -4.87 7.08
CA SER A 38 5.79 -4.18 7.17
C SER A 38 5.85 -2.85 6.39
N GLN A 39 5.14 -2.76 5.26
CA GLN A 39 5.08 -1.55 4.45
C GLN A 39 4.13 -0.51 5.08
N GLN A 40 3.04 -0.97 5.71
CA GLN A 40 2.17 -0.10 6.50
C GLN A 40 2.92 0.49 7.70
N GLU A 41 3.67 -0.33 8.43
CA GLU A 41 4.51 0.09 9.55
C GLU A 41 5.53 1.14 9.12
N GLN A 42 6.24 0.91 8.02
CA GLN A 42 7.20 1.88 7.47
C GLN A 42 6.54 3.22 7.15
N PHE A 43 5.34 3.20 6.55
CA PHE A 43 4.59 4.42 6.24
C PHE A 43 4.16 5.17 7.51
N ILE A 44 3.65 4.45 8.49
CA ILE A 44 3.21 5.01 9.78
C ILE A 44 4.39 5.61 10.54
N GLU A 45 5.54 4.93 10.57
CA GLU A 45 6.76 5.39 11.21
C GLU A 45 7.26 6.70 10.58
N LEU A 46 7.24 6.80 9.25
CA LEU A 46 7.60 8.05 8.54
C LEU A 46 6.61 9.18 8.83
N CYS A 47 5.30 8.92 8.84
CA CYS A 47 4.31 9.94 9.21
C CYS A 47 4.51 10.44 10.64
N SER A 48 4.82 9.52 11.57
CA SER A 48 5.05 9.83 12.98
C SER A 48 6.35 10.61 13.18
N SER A 49 7.49 10.08 12.73
CA SER A 49 8.82 10.68 12.91
C SER A 49 8.92 12.07 12.29
N LEU A 50 8.41 12.23 11.06
CA LEU A 50 8.44 13.49 10.33
C LEU A 50 7.24 14.40 10.62
N CYS A 51 6.31 13.98 11.48
CA CYS A 51 5.05 14.68 11.77
C CYS A 51 4.26 15.07 10.50
N LEU A 52 4.22 14.18 9.51
CA LEU A 52 3.57 14.41 8.22
C LEU A 52 2.13 13.90 8.22
N ASN A 53 1.25 14.65 7.57
CA ASN A 53 -0.14 14.27 7.43
C ASN A 53 -0.47 13.88 5.98
N PRO A 54 -0.85 12.61 5.73
CA PRO A 54 -1.14 12.15 4.38
C PRO A 54 -2.39 12.82 3.76
N PHE A 55 -3.36 13.24 4.57
CA PHE A 55 -4.52 14.01 4.08
C PHE A 55 -4.17 15.44 3.67
N LYS A 56 -3.06 15.98 4.17
CA LYS A 56 -2.55 17.31 3.79
C LYS A 56 -1.57 17.25 2.62
N ARG A 57 -1.46 16.12 1.92
CA ARG A 57 -0.60 15.97 0.74
C ARG A 57 0.89 16.05 1.05
N GLU A 58 1.25 15.81 2.30
CA GLU A 58 2.61 15.87 2.80
C GLU A 58 3.36 14.55 2.60
N ILE A 59 2.63 13.43 2.59
CA ILE A 59 3.18 12.10 2.34
C ILE A 59 2.12 11.22 1.68
N TYR A 60 2.53 10.34 0.78
CA TYR A 60 1.66 9.45 0.02
C TYR A 60 2.18 8.03 0.06
N ALA A 61 1.26 7.10 0.27
CA ALA A 61 1.45 5.68 0.05
C ALA A 61 0.94 5.34 -1.36
N VAL A 62 1.84 4.98 -2.27
CA VAL A 62 1.49 4.63 -3.66
C VAL A 62 1.77 3.15 -3.91
N PRO A 63 0.74 2.30 -3.98
CA PRO A 63 0.91 0.91 -4.39
C PRO A 63 1.19 0.83 -5.90
N TYR A 64 2.13 -0.04 -6.29
CA TYR A 64 2.48 -0.33 -7.68
C TYR A 64 2.67 -1.84 -7.86
N GLY A 65 1.60 -2.55 -8.25
CA GLY A 65 1.62 -4.01 -8.32
C GLY A 65 1.90 -4.62 -6.93
N SER A 66 2.97 -5.41 -6.83
CA SER A 66 3.49 -5.95 -5.56
C SER A 66 4.44 -5.00 -4.82
N ARG A 67 4.80 -3.86 -5.43
CA ARG A 67 5.73 -2.87 -4.88
C ARG A 67 4.98 -1.71 -4.24
N PHE A 68 5.67 -1.00 -3.37
CA PHE A 68 5.13 0.12 -2.61
C PHE A 68 6.15 1.25 -2.56
N ASN A 69 5.68 2.46 -2.89
CA ASN A 69 6.50 3.66 -2.85
C ASN A 69 5.90 4.68 -1.88
N ILE A 70 6.75 5.21 -1.00
CA ILE A 70 6.41 6.37 -0.16
C ILE A 70 6.92 7.61 -0.87
N ILE A 71 6.00 8.53 -1.16
CA ILE A 71 6.33 9.80 -1.80
C ILE A 71 6.09 10.91 -0.80
N ILE A 72 7.11 11.72 -0.52
CA ILE A 72 6.92 12.94 0.26
C ILE A 72 6.56 14.10 -0.66
N GLY A 73 5.56 14.87 -0.27
CA GLY A 73 5.16 16.08 -0.96
C GLY A 73 6.29 17.10 -1.02
N PHE A 74 6.54 17.67 -2.19
CA PHE A 74 7.63 18.63 -2.40
C PHE A 74 7.58 19.82 -1.42
N GLU A 75 6.39 20.31 -1.07
CA GLU A 75 6.20 21.42 -0.12
C GLU A 75 6.71 21.11 1.29
N VAL A 76 6.82 19.82 1.67
CA VAL A 76 7.38 19.42 2.97
C VAL A 76 8.83 19.86 3.08
N TYR A 77 9.60 19.77 1.99
CA TYR A 77 11.00 20.23 2.00
C TYR A 77 11.07 21.73 2.30
N LEU A 78 10.15 22.53 1.78
CA LEU A 78 10.11 23.97 2.01
C LEU A 78 9.68 24.30 3.44
N LYS A 79 8.60 23.68 3.92
CA LYS A 79 8.11 23.86 5.29
C LYS A 79 9.16 23.46 6.33
N LYS A 80 9.85 22.33 6.09
CA LYS A 80 10.87 21.82 7.02
C LYS A 80 12.10 22.72 7.03
N ALA A 81 12.52 23.24 5.88
CA ALA A 81 13.60 24.23 5.79
C ALA A 81 13.25 25.53 6.54
N ASP A 82 12.03 26.02 6.39
CA ASP A 82 11.54 27.21 7.11
C ASP A 82 11.50 26.97 8.63
N ALA A 83 11.00 25.81 9.07
CA ALA A 83 10.91 25.43 10.47
C ALA A 83 12.27 25.36 11.19
N THR A 84 13.39 25.22 10.44
CA THR A 84 14.73 25.29 11.03
C THR A 84 15.07 26.67 11.59
N GLY A 85 14.38 27.73 11.14
CA GLY A 85 14.72 29.13 11.42
C GLY A 85 16.04 29.59 10.81
N LYS A 86 16.72 28.73 10.04
CA LYS A 86 18.04 28.98 9.45
C LYS A 86 17.98 29.21 7.94
N CYS A 87 16.91 28.79 7.26
CA CYS A 87 16.74 29.04 5.83
C CYS A 87 16.39 30.52 5.60
N GLN A 88 17.27 31.25 4.90
CA GLN A 88 17.04 32.65 4.52
C GLN A 88 16.57 32.82 3.06
N GLY A 89 16.27 31.71 2.39
CA GLY A 89 15.85 31.68 1.00
C GLY A 89 16.70 30.73 0.17
N TRP A 90 16.30 30.54 -1.09
CA TRP A 90 16.97 29.67 -2.03
C TRP A 90 16.56 30.02 -3.46
N LYS A 91 17.36 29.62 -4.44
CA LYS A 91 17.06 29.72 -5.86
C LYS A 91 17.40 28.40 -6.55
N ALA A 92 16.59 28.00 -7.53
CA ALA A 92 16.83 26.79 -8.31
C ALA A 92 16.59 27.02 -9.80
N TRP A 93 17.56 26.62 -10.62
CA TRP A 93 17.56 26.84 -12.06
C TRP A 93 18.09 25.60 -12.79
N THR A 94 18.19 25.71 -14.11
CA THR A 94 18.80 24.67 -14.94
C THR A 94 19.82 25.31 -15.83
N GLU A 95 20.95 24.65 -16.02
CA GLU A 95 22.00 25.05 -16.95
C GLU A 95 22.10 24.03 -18.08
N GLY A 96 22.58 24.45 -19.25
CA GLY A 96 22.71 23.55 -20.40
C GLY A 96 21.40 23.17 -21.08
N SER A 97 21.47 22.18 -21.97
CA SER A 97 20.33 21.67 -22.73
C SER A 97 20.46 20.17 -23.03
N LEU A 98 19.33 19.53 -23.37
CA LEU A 98 19.35 18.15 -23.84
C LEU A 98 20.09 18.00 -25.18
N GLU A 99 20.00 19.00 -26.05
CA GLU A 99 20.64 19.00 -27.37
C GLU A 99 22.17 18.97 -27.27
N THR A 100 22.71 19.62 -26.23
CA THR A 100 24.15 19.68 -25.95
C THR A 100 24.61 18.63 -24.94
N ASN A 101 23.69 17.75 -24.51
CA ASN A 101 23.90 16.68 -23.54
C ASN A 101 24.64 17.12 -22.26
N ASN A 102 24.33 18.33 -21.77
CA ASN A 102 24.94 18.92 -20.58
C ASN A 102 23.91 19.56 -19.65
N LEU A 103 22.63 19.13 -19.75
CA LEU A 103 21.57 19.67 -18.91
C LEU A 103 21.85 19.34 -17.43
N LYS A 104 21.81 20.37 -16.58
CA LYS A 104 21.95 20.25 -15.13
C LYS A 104 20.78 20.87 -14.38
N GLY A 105 20.49 20.34 -13.20
CA GLY A 105 19.67 21.01 -12.20
C GLY A 105 20.58 21.63 -11.14
N CYS A 106 20.38 22.91 -10.84
CA CYS A 106 21.21 23.64 -9.87
C CYS A 106 20.34 24.24 -8.77
N ILE A 107 20.87 24.28 -7.54
CA ILE A 107 20.26 24.95 -6.40
C ILE A 107 21.32 25.73 -5.62
N GLU A 108 20.92 26.88 -5.12
CA GLU A 108 21.69 27.66 -4.16
C GLU A 108 20.80 28.01 -2.96
N ILE A 109 21.27 27.74 -1.75
CA ILE A 109 20.53 27.88 -0.49
C ILE A 109 21.27 28.86 0.41
N TYR A 110 20.54 29.85 0.91
CA TYR A 110 21.06 30.84 1.85
C TYR A 110 20.71 30.39 3.26
N ARG A 111 21.73 30.23 4.09
CA ARG A 111 21.57 29.86 5.50
C ARG A 111 22.08 30.97 6.40
N ALA A 112 21.34 31.24 7.47
CA ALA A 112 21.68 32.25 8.47
C ALA A 112 23.02 31.96 9.17
N ASP A 113 23.39 30.68 9.28
CA ASP A 113 24.62 30.22 9.94
C ASP A 113 25.77 29.92 8.97
N TYR A 114 25.63 30.23 7.67
CA TYR A 114 26.69 30.08 6.67
C TYR A 114 27.21 31.44 6.21
N ILE A 115 28.53 31.53 5.97
CA ILE A 115 29.15 32.74 5.42
C ILE A 115 28.89 32.86 3.91
N HIS A 116 28.86 31.73 3.21
CA HIS A 116 28.60 31.62 1.78
C HIS A 116 27.37 30.74 1.53
N PRO A 117 26.59 31.01 0.47
CA PRO A 117 25.46 30.17 0.14
C PRO A 117 25.92 28.74 -0.20
N PHE A 118 25.11 27.76 0.16
CA PHE A 118 25.34 26.38 -0.21
C PHE A 118 24.91 26.16 -1.65
N TYR A 119 25.81 25.66 -2.49
CA TYR A 119 25.55 25.35 -3.89
C TYR A 119 25.58 23.85 -4.12
N HIS A 120 24.62 23.33 -4.90
CA HIS A 120 24.59 21.94 -5.35
C HIS A 120 24.06 21.83 -6.78
N GLU A 121 24.62 20.89 -7.54
CA GLU A 121 24.20 20.59 -8.91
C GLU A 121 24.13 19.10 -9.16
N VAL A 122 23.29 18.73 -10.12
CA VAL A 122 23.09 17.33 -10.55
C VAL A 122 22.98 17.27 -12.07
N ASP A 123 23.68 16.31 -12.65
CA ASP A 123 23.70 16.09 -14.10
C ASP A 123 22.47 15.29 -14.53
N TYR A 124 21.74 15.76 -15.55
CA TYR A 124 20.54 15.10 -16.06
C TYR A 124 20.79 13.62 -16.44
N ASP A 125 21.98 13.33 -16.97
CA ASP A 125 22.36 12.00 -17.42
C ASP A 125 22.45 10.96 -16.29
N GLU A 126 22.64 11.38 -15.04
CA GLU A 126 22.68 10.47 -13.87
C GLU A 126 21.28 10.04 -13.40
N TYR A 127 20.26 10.86 -13.66
CA TYR A 127 18.92 10.69 -13.08
C TYR A 127 17.83 10.40 -14.11
N LYS A 128 18.12 10.61 -15.41
CA LYS A 128 17.13 10.37 -16.46
C LYS A 128 16.62 8.92 -16.37
N GLN A 129 15.32 8.79 -16.12
CA GLN A 129 14.69 7.48 -16.10
C GLN A 129 14.30 7.11 -17.54
N GLU A 130 14.86 6.00 -17.99
CA GLU A 130 14.70 5.45 -19.33
C GLU A 130 14.19 4.01 -19.20
N PHE A 131 13.07 3.69 -19.84
CA PHE A 131 12.55 2.34 -19.90
C PHE A 131 12.08 2.01 -21.32
N PHE A 132 12.09 0.73 -21.67
CA PHE A 132 11.62 0.29 -22.97
C PHE A 132 10.19 -0.21 -22.86
N LYS A 133 9.32 0.26 -23.74
CA LYS A 133 7.97 -0.27 -23.92
C LYS A 133 7.77 -0.65 -25.39
N ASP A 134 7.37 -1.89 -25.64
CA ASP A 134 7.19 -2.43 -26.99
C ASP A 134 8.43 -2.21 -27.90
N GLY A 135 9.62 -2.37 -27.34
CA GLY A 135 10.90 -2.15 -28.04
C GLY A 135 11.28 -0.68 -28.27
N ASN A 136 10.45 0.27 -27.86
CA ASN A 136 10.72 1.71 -27.98
C ASN A 136 11.18 2.31 -26.65
N LEU A 137 12.16 3.21 -26.70
CA LEU A 137 12.59 3.97 -25.54
C LEU A 137 11.51 4.98 -25.12
N VAL A 138 10.98 4.81 -23.92
CA VAL A 138 10.02 5.72 -23.29
C VAL A 138 10.70 6.40 -22.11
N ARG A 139 10.64 7.73 -22.07
CA ARG A 139 11.24 8.54 -21.00
C ARG A 139 10.22 9.25 -20.12
N GLY A 140 8.97 8.74 -20.06
CA GLY A 140 7.91 9.22 -19.18
C GLY A 140 7.80 10.75 -19.05
N PHE A 141 7.74 11.25 -17.80
CA PHE A 141 7.77 12.69 -17.50
C PHE A 141 9.12 13.37 -17.79
N TRP A 142 10.21 12.62 -17.78
CA TRP A 142 11.55 13.11 -18.08
C TRP A 142 11.71 13.55 -19.54
N GLN A 143 10.94 12.96 -20.47
CA GLN A 143 10.88 13.41 -21.87
C GLN A 143 10.21 14.78 -22.00
N ASN A 144 9.07 14.94 -21.32
CA ASN A 144 8.19 16.08 -21.54
C ASN A 144 8.58 17.29 -20.69
N LYS A 145 9.22 17.06 -19.53
CA LYS A 145 9.56 18.10 -18.56
C LYS A 145 10.97 17.91 -17.97
N PRO A 146 12.02 17.68 -18.79
CA PRO A 146 13.37 17.33 -18.32
C PRO A 146 13.92 18.36 -17.33
N LYS A 147 13.77 19.66 -17.63
CA LYS A 147 14.21 20.77 -16.78
C LYS A 147 13.48 20.81 -15.43
N THR A 148 12.20 20.43 -15.38
CA THR A 148 11.44 20.40 -14.12
C THR A 148 11.91 19.24 -13.26
N MET A 149 12.07 18.07 -13.86
CA MET A 149 12.45 16.84 -13.15
C MET A 149 13.85 16.95 -12.54
N ILE A 150 14.85 17.36 -13.32
CA ILE A 150 16.22 17.49 -12.79
C ILE A 150 16.33 18.59 -11.73
N LYS A 151 15.53 19.65 -11.85
CA LYS A 151 15.45 20.69 -10.82
C LYS A 151 14.85 20.16 -9.52
N LYS A 152 13.84 19.27 -9.57
CA LYS A 152 13.31 18.62 -8.36
C LYS A 152 14.38 17.82 -7.64
N VAL A 153 15.20 17.07 -8.38
CA VAL A 153 16.34 16.32 -7.83
C VAL A 153 17.33 17.25 -7.15
N ALA A 154 17.77 18.30 -7.85
CA ALA A 154 18.69 19.30 -7.30
C ALA A 154 18.17 19.88 -5.98
N ILE A 155 16.88 20.25 -5.94
CA ILE A 155 16.26 20.84 -4.75
C ILE A 155 16.22 19.84 -3.59
N ALA A 156 15.76 18.61 -3.82
CA ALA A 156 15.64 17.61 -2.77
C ALA A 156 17.01 17.26 -2.17
N GLN A 157 18.02 17.04 -3.01
CA GLN A 157 19.40 16.81 -2.55
C GLN A 157 19.98 18.03 -1.85
N GLY A 158 19.81 19.21 -2.43
CA GLY A 158 20.32 20.46 -1.88
C GLY A 158 19.81 20.72 -0.47
N PHE A 159 18.51 20.55 -0.21
CA PHE A 159 17.98 20.71 1.14
C PHE A 159 18.47 19.63 2.11
N ARG A 160 18.58 18.36 1.68
CA ARG A 160 19.14 17.30 2.53
C ARG A 160 20.60 17.55 2.90
N PHE A 161 21.41 18.04 1.97
CA PHE A 161 22.82 18.36 2.23
C PHE A 161 23.01 19.67 2.99
N ALA A 162 22.21 20.69 2.68
CA ALA A 162 22.29 21.96 3.38
C ALA A 162 21.81 21.82 4.82
N PHE A 163 20.80 20.99 5.13
CA PHE A 163 20.19 20.84 6.47
C PHE A 163 20.21 19.36 6.94
N PRO A 164 21.40 18.76 7.14
CA PRO A 164 21.51 17.32 7.35
C PRO A 164 20.84 16.83 8.64
N ASN A 165 20.87 17.62 9.72
CA ASN A 165 20.21 17.25 10.98
C ASN A 165 18.68 17.30 10.87
N ASP A 166 18.17 18.30 10.16
CA ASP A 166 16.73 18.52 10.04
C ASP A 166 16.11 17.61 8.96
N PHE A 167 16.89 17.17 7.97
CA PHE A 167 16.41 16.37 6.83
C PHE A 167 16.91 14.92 6.83
N LYS A 168 17.58 14.46 7.89
CA LYS A 168 18.17 13.10 7.98
C LYS A 168 17.20 11.97 7.63
N GLU A 169 15.94 12.11 8.02
CA GLU A 169 14.88 11.11 7.85
C GLU A 169 14.08 11.30 6.54
N MET A 170 14.44 12.28 5.72
CA MET A 170 13.73 12.53 4.46
C MET A 170 14.14 11.50 3.40
N PRO A 171 13.24 10.62 2.93
CA PRO A 171 13.51 9.71 1.83
C PRO A 171 13.92 10.44 0.56
N PHE A 172 14.59 9.70 -0.32
CA PHE A 172 14.80 10.12 -1.71
C PHE A 172 13.46 10.36 -2.40
N ILE A 173 13.38 11.39 -3.24
CA ILE A 173 12.20 11.55 -4.10
C ILE A 173 12.22 10.49 -5.20
N GLU A 174 11.07 10.21 -5.81
CA GLU A 174 10.95 9.24 -6.89
C GLU A 174 11.92 9.53 -8.05
N GLU A 175 12.17 10.81 -8.32
CA GLU A 175 13.11 11.24 -9.36
C GLU A 175 14.58 10.91 -9.09
N GLU A 176 14.94 10.54 -7.86
CA GLU A 176 16.31 10.17 -7.49
C GLU A 176 16.57 8.67 -7.57
N LEU A 177 15.50 7.87 -7.63
CA LEU A 177 15.61 6.42 -7.64
C LEU A 177 15.76 5.94 -9.08
N GLN A 178 16.92 5.37 -9.40
CA GLN A 178 17.14 4.69 -10.68
C GLN A 178 16.34 3.37 -10.68
N GLY A 179 15.39 3.20 -11.61
CA GLY A 179 14.88 1.88 -11.96
C GLY A 179 13.75 1.26 -11.10
N ALA A 180 13.01 2.02 -10.27
CA ALA A 180 11.80 1.48 -9.64
C ALA A 180 10.69 1.08 -10.64
N GLY A 181 10.82 1.50 -11.92
CA GLY A 181 9.91 1.15 -13.02
C GLY A 181 10.28 -0.11 -13.81
N ASN A 182 11.41 -0.76 -13.53
CA ASN A 182 11.70 -2.07 -14.12
C ASN A 182 11.20 -3.15 -13.18
N GLU A 183 9.95 -3.56 -13.40
CA GLU A 183 9.54 -4.95 -13.64
C GLU A 183 8.01 -5.00 -13.78
N VAL A 184 7.61 -5.61 -14.89
CA VAL A 184 6.28 -6.12 -15.27
C VAL A 184 5.24 -5.07 -15.67
N GLU A 185 5.01 -5.00 -16.98
CA GLU A 185 3.67 -4.78 -17.53
C GLU A 185 2.73 -5.85 -16.96
N HIS A 186 2.09 -5.58 -15.84
CA HIS A 186 0.80 -6.21 -15.60
C HIS A 186 -0.23 -5.38 -16.34
N GLN A 187 -0.79 -5.98 -17.40
CA GLN A 187 -2.19 -5.74 -17.70
C GLN A 187 -2.91 -5.74 -16.36
N ALA A 188 -3.69 -4.69 -16.08
CA ALA A 188 -4.56 -4.68 -14.93
C ALA A 188 -5.48 -5.90 -15.06
N GLU A 189 -5.09 -7.03 -14.49
CA GLU A 189 -6.05 -8.03 -14.09
C GLU A 189 -6.96 -7.28 -13.13
N ILE A 190 -8.25 -7.30 -13.47
CA ILE A 190 -9.31 -6.81 -12.63
C ILE A 190 -9.20 -7.62 -11.34
N ILE A 191 -8.46 -7.09 -10.37
CA ILE A 191 -8.58 -7.51 -8.98
C ILE A 191 -10.05 -7.24 -8.68
N ASP A 192 -10.80 -8.31 -8.44
CA ASP A 192 -12.16 -8.26 -7.94
C ASP A 192 -12.07 -7.55 -6.59
N SER A 193 -12.18 -6.22 -6.66
CA SER A 193 -12.09 -5.35 -5.51
C SER A 193 -13.41 -5.51 -4.78
N GLU A 194 -13.35 -5.80 -3.49
CA GLU A 194 -14.53 -5.59 -2.66
C GLU A 194 -15.00 -4.14 -2.86
N PRO A 195 -16.32 -3.92 -2.98
CA PRO A 195 -16.83 -2.63 -3.39
C PRO A 195 -16.41 -1.53 -2.41
N THR A 196 -15.79 -0.47 -2.94
CA THR A 196 -15.36 0.68 -2.15
C THR A 196 -16.57 1.52 -1.76
N ASN A 197 -16.69 1.88 -0.48
CA ASN A 197 -17.81 2.66 0.03
C ASN A 197 -17.74 4.12 -0.45
N LEU A 198 -18.80 4.60 -1.10
CA LEU A 198 -18.87 5.96 -1.65
C LEU A 198 -18.58 7.04 -0.59
N SER A 199 -19.03 6.82 0.65
CA SER A 199 -18.91 7.81 1.71
C SER A 199 -17.45 8.06 2.11
N ASP A 200 -16.60 7.03 2.04
CA ASP A 200 -15.19 7.13 2.39
C ASP A 200 -14.37 7.78 1.28
N ILE A 201 -14.67 7.46 0.01
CA ILE A 201 -14.08 8.17 -1.14
C ILE A 201 -14.45 9.66 -1.08
N GLN A 202 -15.69 9.98 -0.72
CA GLN A 202 -16.15 11.37 -0.62
C GLN A 202 -15.46 12.12 0.52
N LYS A 203 -15.26 11.50 1.69
CA LYS A 203 -14.48 12.08 2.80
C LYS A 203 -13.01 12.32 2.40
N ALA A 204 -12.40 11.38 1.68
CA ALA A 204 -11.01 11.50 1.24
C ALA A 204 -10.80 12.65 0.21
N LEU A 205 -11.82 12.93 -0.60
CA LEU A 205 -11.76 13.96 -1.64
C LEU A 205 -12.24 15.35 -1.17
N GLN A 206 -13.03 15.42 -0.10
CA GLN A 206 -13.60 16.68 0.41
C GLN A 206 -12.54 17.72 0.83
N PRO A 207 -11.43 17.37 1.52
CA PRO A 207 -10.34 18.31 1.82
C PRO A 207 -9.66 18.90 0.58
N LEU A 208 -9.81 18.25 -0.58
CA LEU A 208 -9.15 18.63 -1.82
C LEU A 208 -10.03 19.49 -2.72
N GLY A 209 -11.27 19.78 -2.29
CA GLY A 209 -12.25 20.48 -3.13
C GLY A 209 -12.63 19.67 -4.38
N ILE A 210 -12.43 18.35 -4.36
CA ILE A 210 -12.82 17.45 -5.44
C ILE A 210 -14.21 16.91 -5.10
N THR A 211 -15.17 17.16 -5.98
CA THR A 211 -16.54 16.63 -5.86
C THR A 211 -16.68 15.35 -6.68
N LEU A 212 -17.59 14.47 -6.28
CA LEU A 212 -17.91 13.26 -7.05
C LEU A 212 -19.25 13.44 -7.75
N VAL A 213 -19.28 13.10 -9.04
CA VAL A 213 -20.51 12.86 -9.80
C VAL A 213 -20.66 11.36 -9.96
N VAL A 214 -21.75 10.82 -9.42
CA VAL A 214 -22.03 9.38 -9.43
C VAL A 214 -23.11 9.09 -10.48
N ASP A 215 -22.83 8.13 -11.35
CA ASP A 215 -23.75 7.60 -12.35
C ASP A 215 -23.74 6.06 -12.26
N GLY A 216 -24.77 5.50 -11.63
CA GLY A 216 -24.84 4.08 -11.30
C GLY A 216 -23.71 3.64 -10.35
N LYS A 217 -22.91 2.65 -10.76
CA LYS A 217 -21.73 2.15 -10.01
C LYS A 217 -20.45 2.95 -10.27
N THR A 218 -20.53 3.97 -11.13
CA THR A 218 -19.38 4.73 -11.58
C THR A 218 -19.35 6.11 -10.91
N ALA A 219 -18.27 6.45 -10.20
CA ALA A 219 -18.03 7.85 -9.80
C ALA A 219 -16.96 8.50 -10.67
N THR A 220 -17.17 9.77 -10.95
CA THR A 220 -16.28 10.65 -11.69
C THR A 220 -15.91 11.84 -10.78
N PRO A 221 -14.61 12.08 -10.51
CA PRO A 221 -14.20 13.23 -9.75
C PRO A 221 -14.23 14.50 -10.63
N GLN A 222 -14.72 15.59 -10.07
CA GLN A 222 -14.83 16.91 -10.69
C GLN A 222 -14.18 17.98 -9.82
N GLY A 223 -13.71 19.05 -10.48
CA GLY A 223 -13.03 20.17 -9.84
C GLY A 223 -11.65 20.45 -10.43
N SER A 224 -11.14 21.66 -10.22
CA SER A 224 -9.83 22.09 -10.71
C SER A 224 -8.67 21.31 -10.08
N ALA A 225 -8.88 20.73 -8.90
CA ALA A 225 -7.89 19.95 -8.17
C ALA A 225 -7.71 18.52 -8.71
N VAL A 226 -8.59 18.01 -9.57
CA VAL A 226 -8.54 16.63 -10.11
C VAL A 226 -7.22 16.37 -10.84
N PHE A 227 -6.78 17.31 -11.68
CA PHE A 227 -5.56 17.18 -12.47
C PHE A 227 -4.30 17.02 -11.59
N HIS A 228 -4.22 17.80 -10.51
CA HIS A 228 -3.09 17.79 -9.59
C HIS A 228 -3.07 16.59 -8.63
N ASN A 229 -4.13 15.79 -8.57
CA ASN A 229 -4.30 14.68 -7.62
C ASN A 229 -4.33 13.31 -8.29
N SER A 230 -3.75 13.19 -9.49
CA SER A 230 -3.73 11.94 -10.28
C SER A 230 -3.21 10.71 -9.52
N ALA A 231 -2.19 10.87 -8.67
CA ALA A 231 -1.66 9.77 -7.86
C ALA A 231 -2.63 9.31 -6.76
N LEU A 232 -3.28 10.27 -6.09
CA LEU A 232 -4.30 10.00 -5.09
C LEU A 232 -5.54 9.34 -5.71
N LEU A 233 -5.98 9.83 -6.87
CA LEU A 233 -7.11 9.24 -7.60
C LEU A 233 -6.83 7.77 -7.94
N LYS A 234 -5.60 7.45 -8.39
CA LYS A 234 -5.18 6.05 -8.57
C LYS A 234 -5.21 5.26 -7.27
N SER A 235 -4.72 5.82 -6.16
CA SER A 235 -4.77 5.13 -4.85
C SER A 235 -6.20 4.90 -4.35
N LEU A 236 -7.13 5.77 -4.73
CA LEU A 236 -8.56 5.65 -4.46
C LEU A 236 -9.28 4.70 -5.44
N GLY A 237 -8.56 3.99 -6.31
CA GLY A 237 -9.12 3.06 -7.30
C GLY A 237 -9.66 3.70 -8.57
N PHE A 238 -9.46 5.01 -8.79
CA PHE A 238 -9.86 5.65 -10.05
C PHE A 238 -8.88 5.32 -11.17
N THR A 239 -9.45 5.07 -12.34
CA THR A 239 -8.71 4.87 -13.59
C THR A 239 -8.98 6.03 -14.54
N TYR A 240 -7.96 6.46 -15.27
CA TYR A 240 -8.14 7.53 -16.27
C TYR A 240 -8.56 6.92 -17.61
N ASN A 241 -9.76 7.25 -18.05
CA ASN A 241 -10.27 6.85 -19.35
C ASN A 241 -9.82 7.85 -20.43
N ALA A 242 -8.84 7.45 -21.23
CA ALA A 242 -8.22 8.29 -22.25
C ALA A 242 -9.20 8.72 -23.36
N SER A 243 -10.20 7.89 -23.68
CA SER A 243 -11.18 8.14 -24.75
C SER A 243 -12.13 9.28 -24.40
N ILE A 244 -12.55 9.37 -23.13
CA ILE A 244 -13.45 10.43 -22.64
C ILE A 244 -12.72 11.53 -21.84
N LYS A 245 -11.41 11.39 -21.68
CA LYS A 245 -10.52 12.30 -20.93
C LYS A 245 -10.99 12.57 -19.48
N LYS A 246 -11.49 11.54 -18.79
CA LYS A 246 -12.01 11.64 -17.42
C LYS A 246 -11.52 10.49 -16.55
N TRP A 247 -11.39 10.77 -15.25
CA TRP A 247 -11.16 9.75 -14.22
C TRP A 247 -12.47 9.05 -13.85
N GLN A 248 -12.45 7.74 -13.62
CA GLN A 248 -13.63 6.94 -13.28
C GLN A 248 -13.28 5.84 -12.28
N HIS A 249 -14.18 5.58 -11.32
CA HIS A 249 -14.13 4.42 -10.43
C HIS A 249 -15.40 3.61 -10.64
N ASN A 250 -15.29 2.38 -11.15
CA ASN A 250 -16.43 1.62 -11.71
C ASN A 250 -17.08 0.62 -10.72
N ASN A 251 -16.57 0.51 -9.49
CA ASN A 251 -17.02 -0.47 -8.50
C ASN A 251 -17.36 0.17 -7.14
N ILE A 252 -18.35 1.06 -7.11
CA ILE A 252 -18.76 1.78 -5.90
C ILE A 252 -20.06 1.20 -5.35
N VAL A 253 -20.12 1.04 -4.02
CA VAL A 253 -21.36 0.73 -3.30
C VAL A 253 -21.84 1.95 -2.50
N GLN A 254 -23.14 2.22 -2.62
CA GLN A 254 -23.84 3.21 -1.80
C GLN A 254 -24.26 2.53 -0.49
N ASP A 255 -24.10 3.21 0.64
CA ASP A 255 -24.55 2.72 1.95
C ASP A 255 -26.04 2.35 1.92
N SER A 256 -26.34 1.07 1.77
CA SER A 256 -27.64 0.50 2.07
C SER A 256 -27.58 -0.16 3.45
N ASN A 257 -28.24 0.49 4.43
CA ASN A 257 -28.63 0.04 5.78
C ASN A 257 -27.75 0.53 6.95
N LYS A 258 -28.09 1.72 7.45
CA LYS A 258 -28.05 2.02 8.88
C LYS A 258 -29.25 1.35 9.57
N SER A 259 -29.01 0.23 10.24
CA SER A 259 -29.78 -0.28 11.40
C SER A 259 -29.13 -1.59 11.82
N ALA A 260 -28.75 -1.89 13.06
CA ALA A 260 -28.75 -1.20 14.35
C ALA A 260 -27.81 -2.03 15.27
N GLU A 261 -27.25 -1.39 16.31
CA GLU A 261 -26.66 -1.99 17.53
C GLU A 261 -25.35 -2.80 17.36
N ASN A 262 -24.26 -2.66 18.14
CA ASN A 262 -23.99 -2.22 19.51
C ASN A 262 -22.61 -1.52 19.55
N SER A 263 -22.38 -0.40 20.24
CA SER A 263 -22.27 -0.21 21.70
C SER A 263 -21.16 -1.04 22.37
N ILE A 264 -20.31 -0.30 23.10
CA ILE A 264 -19.29 -0.70 24.09
C ILE A 264 -17.88 -0.95 23.52
N LEU A 265 -16.91 -0.17 24.00
CA LEU A 265 -15.68 -0.66 24.65
C LEU A 265 -15.02 0.50 25.43
N ASP A 266 -15.50 0.70 26.66
CA ASP A 266 -14.64 1.10 27.78
C ASP A 266 -13.84 -0.12 28.23
N ALA A 267 -12.57 0.10 28.54
CA ALA A 267 -11.66 -0.70 29.37
C ALA A 267 -11.45 -2.20 29.04
N VAL A 268 -10.21 -2.59 28.75
CA VAL A 268 -9.31 -3.24 29.72
C VAL A 268 -7.97 -3.51 29.03
N VAL A 269 -6.91 -3.09 29.71
CA VAL A 269 -5.52 -3.49 29.47
C VAL A 269 -5.43 -5.00 29.62
N GLU A 270 -5.09 -5.72 28.54
CA GLU A 270 -4.49 -7.05 28.68
C GLU A 270 -3.54 -7.33 27.53
N THR A 271 -2.27 -7.45 27.91
CA THR A 271 -1.12 -7.90 27.14
C THR A 271 -1.35 -9.29 26.54
N LEU A 272 -1.18 -9.47 25.23
CA LEU A 272 -0.82 -10.78 24.67
C LEU A 272 0.14 -10.64 23.48
N ASN A 273 1.23 -11.40 23.58
CA ASN A 273 2.16 -11.73 22.50
C ASN A 273 1.41 -12.35 21.32
N GLU A 274 1.45 -11.75 20.14
CA GLU A 274 1.11 -12.46 18.91
C GLU A 274 2.39 -12.99 18.26
N GLN A 275 2.65 -14.27 18.48
CA GLN A 275 3.51 -15.08 17.62
C GLN A 275 2.74 -15.38 16.32
N PRO A 276 3.41 -15.56 15.17
CA PRO A 276 2.75 -15.89 13.91
C PRO A 276 1.94 -17.19 14.04
N VAL A 277 0.67 -17.15 13.60
CA VAL A 277 -0.21 -18.32 13.58
C VAL A 277 0.26 -19.26 12.47
N HIS A 278 1.02 -20.29 12.83
CA HIS A 278 1.38 -21.35 11.90
C HIS A 278 0.15 -22.23 11.59
N HIS A 279 -0.37 -22.11 10.37
CA HIS A 279 -1.38 -23.04 9.86
C HIS A 279 -0.73 -24.34 9.40
N LYS A 280 -1.38 -25.48 9.69
CA LYS A 280 -0.89 -26.79 9.28
C LYS A 280 -0.99 -26.95 7.77
N THR A 281 0.02 -27.60 7.18
CA THR A 281 -0.02 -27.98 5.75
C THR A 281 -0.51 -29.41 5.59
N MET A 282 -0.95 -29.80 4.38
CA MET A 282 -1.42 -31.18 4.12
C MET A 282 -0.34 -32.24 4.39
N GLN A 283 0.94 -31.89 4.27
CA GLN A 283 2.07 -32.78 4.55
C GLN A 283 2.23 -33.07 6.06
N GLU A 284 1.69 -32.21 6.92
CA GLU A 284 1.73 -32.35 8.39
C GLU A 284 0.52 -33.11 8.94
N ILE A 285 -0.42 -33.50 8.06
CA ILE A 285 -1.61 -34.27 8.42
C ILE A 285 -1.33 -35.75 8.18
N ALA A 286 -1.18 -36.48 9.28
CA ALA A 286 -0.76 -37.89 9.27
C ALA A 286 -1.85 -38.90 8.89
N SER A 287 -3.13 -38.51 8.88
CA SER A 287 -4.26 -39.40 8.58
C SER A 287 -5.52 -38.62 8.23
N PHE A 288 -6.51 -39.30 7.63
CA PHE A 288 -7.80 -38.70 7.33
C PHE A 288 -8.57 -38.28 8.60
N GLU A 289 -8.50 -39.05 9.69
CA GLU A 289 -9.11 -38.66 10.97
C GLU A 289 -8.43 -37.42 11.57
N ALA A 290 -7.12 -37.27 11.39
CA ALA A 290 -6.41 -36.06 11.81
C ALA A 290 -6.83 -34.84 10.98
N LEU A 291 -7.13 -35.03 9.69
CA LEU A 291 -7.70 -34.00 8.82
C LEU A 291 -9.08 -33.58 9.30
N GLU A 292 -9.98 -34.53 9.53
CA GLU A 292 -11.34 -34.26 10.01
C GLU A 292 -11.32 -33.48 11.33
N LYS A 293 -10.51 -33.92 12.30
CA LYS A 293 -10.37 -33.25 13.59
C LYS A 293 -9.80 -31.84 13.47
N HIS A 294 -8.86 -31.62 12.54
CA HIS A 294 -8.31 -30.29 12.29
C HIS A 294 -9.36 -29.36 11.67
N LEU A 295 -10.12 -29.83 10.69
CA LEU A 295 -11.21 -29.07 10.07
C LEU A 295 -12.33 -28.76 11.07
N GLU A 296 -12.68 -29.71 11.95
CA GLU A 296 -13.62 -29.49 13.05
C GLU A 296 -13.12 -28.42 14.02
N SER A 297 -11.82 -28.38 14.33
CA SER A 297 -11.23 -27.33 15.18
C SER A 297 -11.31 -25.94 14.56
N LEU A 298 -11.37 -25.87 13.22
CA LEU A 298 -11.61 -24.64 12.47
C LEU A 298 -13.10 -24.32 12.32
N GLY A 299 -13.99 -25.19 12.81
CA GLY A 299 -15.44 -25.03 12.70
C GLY A 299 -16.01 -25.34 11.32
N VAL A 300 -15.27 -26.05 10.47
CA VAL A 300 -15.69 -26.43 9.11
C VAL A 300 -15.83 -27.95 8.98
N LYS A 301 -16.67 -28.40 8.05
CA LYS A 301 -16.90 -29.82 7.76
C LYS A 301 -16.48 -30.15 6.34
N ILE A 302 -15.98 -31.37 6.16
CA ILE A 302 -15.55 -31.91 4.87
C ILE A 302 -16.59 -32.92 4.36
N GLU A 303 -17.07 -32.71 3.15
CA GLU A 303 -17.93 -33.65 2.40
C GLU A 303 -17.06 -34.39 1.38
N ILE A 304 -17.04 -35.72 1.42
CA ILE A 304 -16.23 -36.51 0.49
C ILE A 304 -16.98 -36.68 -0.83
N VAL A 305 -16.32 -36.33 -1.94
CA VAL A 305 -16.85 -36.44 -3.30
C VAL A 305 -15.91 -37.33 -4.12
N GLU A 306 -16.46 -38.39 -4.73
CA GLU A 306 -15.74 -39.24 -5.66
C GLU A 306 -16.02 -38.79 -7.10
N ASN A 307 -14.97 -38.55 -7.89
CA ASN A 307 -15.09 -38.29 -9.31
C ASN A 307 -15.22 -39.63 -10.07
N PRO A 308 -15.94 -39.72 -11.21
CA PRO A 308 -15.99 -40.89 -12.09
C PRO A 308 -14.66 -41.59 -12.43
N LYS A 309 -13.50 -40.94 -12.23
CA LYS A 309 -12.16 -41.53 -12.35
C LYS A 309 -11.65 -42.27 -11.10
N GLY A 310 -12.46 -42.38 -10.04
CA GLY A 310 -12.08 -43.02 -8.77
C GLY A 310 -11.12 -42.17 -7.91
N THR A 311 -11.19 -40.84 -8.07
CA THR A 311 -10.39 -39.87 -7.30
C THR A 311 -11.26 -39.19 -6.25
N TYR A 312 -10.78 -39.11 -5.01
CA TYR A 312 -11.50 -38.50 -3.89
C TYR A 312 -11.10 -37.04 -3.64
N PHE A 313 -12.11 -36.19 -3.47
CA PHE A 313 -11.98 -34.78 -3.10
C PHE A 313 -12.81 -34.46 -1.87
N GLY A 314 -12.30 -33.57 -1.03
CA GLY A 314 -13.02 -32.99 0.10
C GLY A 314 -13.65 -31.67 -0.31
N LYS A 315 -14.96 -31.57 -0.25
CA LYS A 315 -15.70 -30.33 -0.43
C LYS A 315 -15.94 -29.71 0.94
N ILE A 316 -15.47 -28.49 1.13
CA ILE A 316 -15.69 -27.69 2.35
C ILE A 316 -16.61 -26.53 1.96
N SER A 317 -17.75 -26.41 2.63
CA SER A 317 -18.76 -25.38 2.33
C SER A 317 -18.88 -24.38 3.48
N ASN A 318 -19.38 -23.18 3.20
CA ASN A 318 -19.58 -22.09 4.17
C ASN A 318 -18.28 -21.62 4.85
N VAL A 319 -17.17 -21.62 4.10
CA VAL A 319 -15.88 -21.10 4.59
C VAL A 319 -15.98 -19.60 4.82
N GLN A 320 -15.71 -19.15 6.04
CA GLN A 320 -15.63 -17.74 6.42
C GLN A 320 -14.22 -17.19 6.21
N SER A 321 -14.08 -15.86 6.11
CA SER A 321 -12.79 -15.18 5.86
C SER A 321 -11.69 -15.58 6.84
N ALA A 322 -12.02 -15.84 8.11
CA ALA A 322 -11.05 -16.28 9.13
C ALA A 322 -10.52 -17.71 8.93
N GLN A 323 -11.19 -18.53 8.11
CA GLN A 323 -10.85 -19.94 7.87
C GLN A 323 -10.11 -20.14 6.53
N GLU A 324 -10.15 -19.15 5.63
CA GLU A 324 -9.62 -19.28 4.27
C GLU A 324 -8.12 -19.57 4.23
N GLU A 325 -7.35 -18.87 5.06
CA GLU A 325 -5.88 -19.02 5.07
C GLU A 325 -5.47 -20.42 5.55
N ALA A 326 -6.14 -20.93 6.58
CA ALA A 326 -5.94 -22.30 7.06
C ALA A 326 -6.33 -23.35 5.99
N ILE A 327 -7.44 -23.14 5.27
CA ILE A 327 -7.90 -24.08 4.24
C ILE A 327 -7.00 -24.03 3.00
N LYS A 328 -6.49 -22.86 2.63
CA LYS A 328 -5.50 -22.69 1.54
C LYS A 328 -4.17 -23.34 1.92
N ALA A 329 -3.74 -23.27 3.18
CA ALA A 329 -2.53 -23.95 3.67
C ALA A 329 -2.62 -25.49 3.55
N LEU A 330 -3.83 -26.06 3.63
CA LEU A 330 -4.10 -27.47 3.37
C LEU A 330 -4.12 -27.81 1.86
N GLY A 331 -3.95 -26.84 0.97
CA GLY A 331 -4.05 -27.04 -0.48
C GLY A 331 -5.48 -26.94 -1.02
N GLY A 332 -6.39 -26.29 -0.28
CA GLY A 332 -7.76 -26.05 -0.72
C GLY A 332 -7.81 -25.07 -1.89
N VAL A 333 -8.51 -25.46 -2.96
CA VAL A 333 -8.75 -24.63 -4.15
C VAL A 333 -10.14 -24.02 -4.07
N ASP A 334 -10.22 -22.69 -4.14
CA ASP A 334 -11.50 -21.97 -4.15
C ASP A 334 -12.31 -22.30 -5.41
N ARG A 335 -13.60 -22.57 -5.24
CA ARG A 335 -14.59 -22.86 -6.29
C ARG A 335 -15.70 -21.81 -6.37
N GLY A 336 -15.58 -20.72 -5.60
CA GLY A 336 -16.55 -19.65 -5.48
C GLY A 336 -17.67 -19.97 -4.47
N ASN A 337 -18.40 -18.93 -4.06
CA ASN A 337 -19.52 -19.01 -3.11
C ASN A 337 -19.16 -19.66 -1.75
N GLY A 338 -17.94 -19.47 -1.26
CA GLY A 338 -17.48 -20.03 0.02
C GLY A 338 -17.29 -21.55 -0.01
N ILE A 339 -17.05 -22.13 -1.19
CA ILE A 339 -16.80 -23.56 -1.39
C ILE A 339 -15.34 -23.78 -1.77
N TYR A 340 -14.66 -24.65 -1.01
CA TYR A 340 -13.29 -25.07 -1.29
C TYR A 340 -13.23 -26.56 -1.62
N ALA A 341 -12.40 -26.91 -2.60
CA ALA A 341 -12.10 -28.29 -2.97
C ALA A 341 -10.69 -28.65 -2.51
N LEU A 342 -10.59 -29.71 -1.71
CA LEU A 342 -9.36 -30.22 -1.13
C LEU A 342 -9.02 -31.58 -1.76
N SER A 343 -7.78 -31.77 -2.21
CA SER A 343 -7.33 -33.09 -2.66
C SER A 343 -7.12 -34.00 -1.45
N ILE A 344 -7.85 -35.10 -1.36
CA ILE A 344 -7.76 -36.07 -0.26
C ILE A 344 -7.52 -37.50 -0.76
N ASP A 345 -7.14 -37.67 -2.03
CA ASP A 345 -7.19 -38.95 -2.72
C ASP A 345 -6.34 -40.03 -2.04
N GLU A 346 -5.08 -39.75 -1.76
CA GLU A 346 -4.16 -40.69 -1.10
C GLU A 346 -4.60 -40.98 0.34
N LEU A 347 -4.80 -39.92 1.14
CA LEU A 347 -5.25 -40.00 2.54
C LEU A 347 -6.55 -40.78 2.73
N TYR A 348 -7.54 -40.56 1.85
CA TYR A 348 -8.84 -41.21 1.98
C TYR A 348 -8.83 -42.66 1.46
N LYS A 349 -7.99 -42.98 0.47
CA LYS A 349 -7.78 -44.37 0.01
C LYS A 349 -7.13 -45.22 1.11
N GLU A 350 -6.15 -44.67 1.81
CA GLU A 350 -5.52 -45.33 2.96
C GLU A 350 -6.52 -45.59 4.10
N HIS A 351 -7.34 -44.58 4.44
CA HIS A 351 -8.43 -44.72 5.42
C HIS A 351 -9.41 -45.84 5.05
N LYS A 352 -9.84 -45.88 3.77
CA LYS A 352 -10.76 -46.91 3.28
C LYS A 352 -10.14 -48.31 3.32
N ALA A 353 -8.84 -48.43 3.01
CA ALA A 353 -8.11 -49.70 3.09
C ALA A 353 -7.99 -50.20 4.54
N GLN A 354 -7.67 -49.31 5.48
CA GLN A 354 -7.58 -49.64 6.91
C GLN A 354 -8.94 -50.06 7.49
N LYS A 355 -10.03 -49.35 7.15
CA LYS A 355 -11.40 -49.74 7.56
C LYS A 355 -11.84 -51.09 6.98
N LYS A 356 -11.41 -51.44 5.77
CA LYS A 356 -11.69 -52.75 5.16
C LYS A 356 -10.94 -53.88 5.84
N ALA A 357 -9.66 -53.68 6.17
CA ALA A 357 -8.84 -54.67 6.90
C ALA A 357 -9.34 -54.98 8.32
N ILE A 358 -10.06 -54.03 8.94
CA ILE A 358 -10.68 -54.23 10.26
C ILE A 358 -12.02 -54.99 10.16
N GLN A 359 -12.67 -54.98 8.99
CA GLN A 359 -13.96 -55.65 8.75
C GLN A 359 -13.84 -57.09 8.19
N GLU A 360 -12.69 -57.44 7.61
CA GLU A 360 -12.39 -58.80 7.14
C GLU A 360 -11.08 -59.30 7.80
N PRO A 361 -11.11 -59.85 9.02
CA PRO A 361 -9.96 -60.57 9.53
C PRO A 361 -9.71 -61.80 8.62
N GLU A 362 -8.47 -61.95 8.14
CA GLU A 362 -8.05 -63.14 7.39
C GLU A 362 -8.48 -64.41 8.14
N LEU A 363 -9.30 -65.23 7.48
CA LEU A 363 -9.56 -66.59 7.94
C LEU A 363 -8.24 -67.36 7.89
N PRO A 364 -7.77 -67.93 9.01
CA PRO A 364 -6.54 -68.71 9.01
C PRO A 364 -6.74 -69.97 8.18
N PHE A 365 -5.88 -70.17 7.18
CA PHE A 365 -5.64 -71.47 6.55
C PHE A 365 -4.17 -71.84 6.68
#